data_AF-A0A0F8YI45-F1
#
_entry.id   AF-A0A0F8YI45-F1
#
_cell.length_a   1.000
_cell.length_b   1.000
_cell.length_c   1.000
_cell.angle_alpha   90.00
_cell.angle_beta   90.00
_cell.angle_gamma   90.00
#
_symmetry.space_group_name_H-M   'P 1'
#
loop_
_entity.id
_entity.type
_entity.pdbx_description
1 polymer ?
#
loop_
_entity_poly.entity_id
_entity_poly.type
_entity_poly.pdbx_seq_one_letter_code
_entity_poly.pdbx_strand_id
1 'polypeptide(L)' 'LDPGSLAEGMDLLKETGEDIILNQVKEALDKYPEKVQEYHRGKKGLLGLFMGEVMKLSGGKADPAIANKMILEELLNRKQ' A
#
# COMPACT_ATOMS: atom_id res chain seq x y z
N LEU A 1 28.13 -15.87 -28.92
CA LEU A 1 26.91 -15.01 -28.89
C LEU A 1 25.79 -16.02 -28.74
N ASP A 2 25.48 -16.32 -27.49
CA ASP A 2 24.65 -17.46 -27.11
C ASP A 2 23.39 -16.92 -26.40
N PRO A 3 22.22 -17.01 -27.06
CA PRO A 3 20.98 -16.40 -26.61
C PRO A 3 20.18 -17.34 -25.69
N GLY A 4 20.72 -17.71 -24.52
CA GLY A 4 20.15 -18.79 -23.71
C GLY A 4 20.01 -18.58 -22.20
N SER A 5 20.36 -17.43 -21.64
CA SER A 5 20.40 -17.26 -20.16
C SER A 5 19.59 -16.07 -19.62
N LEU A 6 18.57 -15.62 -20.36
CA LEU A 6 17.64 -14.58 -19.88
C LEU A 6 16.24 -15.15 -19.65
N ALA A 7 16.17 -16.26 -18.93
CA ALA A 7 14.93 -16.90 -18.52
C ALA A 7 14.97 -17.24 -17.02
N GLU A 8 15.44 -16.30 -16.20
CA GLU A 8 15.32 -16.36 -14.74
C GLU A 8 14.79 -15.00 -14.28
N GLY A 9 13.48 -14.92 -14.07
CA GLY A 9 12.83 -13.68 -13.63
C GLY A 9 11.33 -13.61 -13.93
N MET A 10 10.76 -14.62 -14.60
CA MET A 10 9.34 -14.63 -14.99
C MET A 10 8.52 -15.67 -14.21
N ASP A 11 8.97 -16.08 -13.02
CA ASP A 11 8.29 -17.09 -12.18
C ASP A 11 8.31 -16.72 -10.68
N LEU A 12 8.26 -15.44 -10.29
CA LEU A 12 8.42 -15.09 -8.85
C LEU A 12 7.38 -14.18 -8.21
N LEU A 13 6.41 -13.63 -8.94
CA LEU A 13 5.39 -12.79 -8.30
C LEU A 13 4.01 -13.30 -8.67
N LYS A 14 3.64 -14.43 -8.08
CA LYS A 14 2.24 -14.67 -7.78
C LYS A 14 1.85 -13.64 -6.72
N GLU A 15 1.56 -12.41 -7.15
CA GLU A 15 1.11 -11.33 -6.26
C GLU A 15 -0.03 -11.88 -5.41
N THR A 16 0.20 -11.95 -4.10
CA THR A 16 -0.82 -12.41 -3.18
C THR A 16 -1.86 -11.30 -3.02
N GLY A 17 -3.03 -11.63 -2.45
CA GLY A 17 -4.02 -10.60 -2.11
C GLY A 17 -3.44 -9.50 -1.21
N GLU A 18 -2.45 -9.84 -0.38
CA GLU A 18 -1.78 -8.88 0.49
C GLU A 18 -0.85 -7.92 -0.28
N ASP A 19 -0.10 -8.41 -1.26
CA ASP A 19 0.76 -7.55 -2.10
C ASP A 19 -0.05 -6.48 -2.85
N ILE A 20 -1.22 -6.87 -3.35
CA ILE A 20 -2.14 -5.95 -4.05
C ILE A 20 -2.64 -4.87 -3.10
N ILE A 21 -3.05 -5.25 -1.89
CA ILE A 21 -3.53 -4.29 -0.88
C ILE A 21 -2.37 -3.36 -0.48
N LEU A 22 -1.15 -3.88 -0.30
CA LEU A 22 0.02 -3.07 0.05
C LEU A 22 0.32 -2.01 -1.01
N ASN A 23 0.26 -2.37 -2.29
CA ASN A 23 0.43 -1.41 -3.38
C ASN A 23 -0.66 -0.32 -3.34
N GLN A 24 -1.92 -0.70 -3.13
CA GLN A 24 -3.03 0.26 -3.01
C GLN A 24 -2.86 1.19 -1.79
N VAL A 25 -2.35 0.67 -0.68
CA VAL A 25 -2.00 1.47 0.50
C VAL A 25 -0.92 2.49 0.17
N LYS A 26 0.17 2.06 -0.48
CA LYS A 26 1.24 2.96 -0.91
C LYS A 26 0.72 4.07 -1.80
N GLU A 27 -0.07 3.73 -2.82
CA GLU A 27 -0.68 4.72 -3.72
C GLU A 27 -1.61 5.69 -2.97
N ALA A 28 -2.42 5.19 -2.04
CA ALA A 28 -3.29 6.03 -1.21
C ALA A 28 -2.49 7.02 -0.34
N LEU A 29 -1.37 6.59 0.24
CA LEU A 29 -0.52 7.48 1.05
C LEU A 29 0.26 8.48 0.18
N ASP A 30 0.79 8.04 -0.97
CA ASP A 30 1.51 8.90 -1.92
C ASP A 30 0.62 9.97 -2.56
N LYS A 31 -0.69 9.71 -2.66
CA LYS A 31 -1.66 10.71 -3.11
C LYS A 31 -1.84 11.86 -2.12
N TYR A 32 -1.54 11.64 -0.84
CA TYR A 32 -1.78 12.59 0.23
C TYR A 32 -0.55 12.76 1.15
N PRO A 33 0.62 13.17 0.62
CA PRO A 33 1.86 13.25 1.40
C PRO A 33 1.75 14.25 2.56
N GLU A 34 1.02 15.35 2.35
CA GLU A 34 0.69 16.31 3.41
C GLU A 34 -0.12 15.68 4.55
N LYS A 35 -1.08 14.79 4.24
CA LYS A 35 -1.92 14.13 5.25
C LYS A 35 -1.14 13.10 6.02
N VAL A 36 -0.18 12.43 5.39
CA VAL A 36 0.77 11.55 6.10
C VAL A 36 1.53 12.35 7.14
N GLN A 37 2.07 13.51 6.79
CA GLN A 37 2.74 14.38 7.75
C GLN A 37 1.80 14.85 8.87
N GLU A 38 0.58 15.28 8.54
CA GLU A 38 -0.41 15.70 9.52
C GLU A 38 -0.79 14.56 10.49
N TYR A 39 -0.90 13.32 9.98
CA TYR A 39 -1.13 12.13 10.80
C TYR A 39 0.02 11.90 11.80
N HIS A 40 1.27 12.09 11.35
CA HIS A 40 2.45 12.01 12.22
C HIS A 40 2.51 13.14 13.25
N ARG A 41 1.98 14.32 12.93
CA ARG A 41 1.81 15.45 13.88
C ARG A 41 0.67 15.25 14.89
N GLY A 42 -0.01 14.10 14.86
CA GLY A 42 -1.03 13.72 15.85
C GLY A 42 -2.47 13.77 15.32
N LYS A 43 -2.72 14.14 14.06
CA LYS A 43 -4.07 14.09 13.48
C LYS A 43 -4.48 12.67 13.10
N LYS A 44 -4.75 11.83 14.10
CA LYS A 44 -5.12 10.42 13.91
C LYS A 44 -6.43 10.19 13.14
N GLY A 45 -7.31 11.19 13.08
CA GLY A 45 -8.56 11.14 12.30
C GLY A 45 -8.35 10.97 10.78
N LEU A 46 -7.13 11.19 10.27
CA LEU A 46 -6.80 10.98 8.87
C LEU A 46 -6.74 9.50 8.46
N LEU A 47 -6.74 8.57 9.42
CA LEU A 47 -6.79 7.13 9.13
C LEU A 47 -8.01 6.77 8.26
N GLY A 48 -9.17 7.37 8.53
CA GLY A 48 -10.39 7.14 7.75
C GLY A 48 -10.29 7.63 6.30
N LEU A 49 -9.52 8.69 6.05
CA LEU A 49 -9.25 9.19 4.69
C LEU A 49 -8.44 8.17 3.89
N PHE A 50 -7.36 7.65 4.48
CA PHE A 50 -6.53 6.64 3.81
C PHE A 50 -7.30 5.34 3.59
N MET A 51 -8.07 4.90 4.59
CA MET A 51 -8.91 3.71 4.47
C MET A 51 -9.93 3.87 3.33
N GLY A 52 -10.59 5.03 3.23
CA GLY A 52 -11.52 5.32 2.14
C GLY A 52 -10.86 5.27 0.76
N GLU A 53 -9.65 5.80 0.62
CA GLU A 53 -8.91 5.77 -0.64
C GLU A 53 -8.47 4.35 -1.01
N VAL A 54 -7.99 3.54 -0.05
CA VAL A 54 -7.63 2.13 -0.29
C VAL A 54 -8.85 1.30 -0.69
N MET A 55 -9.99 1.50 -0.03
CA MET A 55 -11.25 0.85 -0.41
C MET A 55 -11.69 1.26 -1.82
N LYS A 56 -11.48 2.50 -2.21
CA LYS A 56 -11.77 2.99 -3.55
C LYS A 56 -10.85 2.37 -4.61
N LEU A 57 -9.53 2.34 -4.36
CA LEU A 57 -8.54 1.74 -5.26
C LEU A 57 -8.75 0.23 -5.43
N SER A 58 -9.17 -0.46 -4.35
CA SER A 58 -9.50 -1.88 -4.40
C SER A 58 -10.88 -2.19 -5.00
N GLY A 59 -11.72 -1.18 -5.24
CA GLY A 59 -13.11 -1.37 -5.64
C GLY A 59 -13.94 -2.10 -4.58
N GLY A 60 -13.61 -1.92 -3.30
CA GLY A 60 -14.24 -2.59 -2.16
C GLY A 60 -13.83 -4.05 -1.97
N LYS A 61 -12.80 -4.53 -2.68
CA LYS A 61 -12.31 -5.91 -2.59
C LYS A 61 -11.27 -6.12 -1.49
N ALA A 62 -10.63 -5.04 -1.03
CA ALA A 62 -9.66 -5.13 0.06
C ALA A 62 -10.36 -5.53 1.36
N ASP A 63 -9.77 -6.47 2.09
CA ASP A 63 -10.25 -6.79 3.43
C ASP A 63 -9.98 -5.60 4.36
N PRO A 64 -11.00 -5.10 5.09
CA PRO A 64 -10.86 -3.90 5.89
C PRO A 64 -9.90 -4.06 7.08
N ALA A 65 -9.81 -5.26 7.66
CA ALA A 65 -8.90 -5.52 8.77
C ALA A 65 -7.45 -5.53 8.28
N ILE A 66 -7.20 -6.18 7.15
CA ILE A 66 -5.88 -6.24 6.52
C ILE A 66 -5.46 -4.85 6.03
N ALA A 67 -6.33 -4.14 5.29
CA ALA A 67 -6.05 -2.80 4.80
C ALA A 67 -5.72 -1.82 5.93
N ASN A 68 -6.52 -1.81 7.01
CA ASN A 68 -6.25 -0.96 8.16
C ASN A 68 -4.89 -1.27 8.80
N LYS A 69 -4.54 -2.55 8.95
CA LYS A 69 -3.23 -2.98 9.45
C LYS A 69 -2.10 -2.44 8.57
N MET A 70 -2.18 -2.66 7.25
CA MET A 70 -1.16 -2.21 6.30
C MET A 70 -1.02 -0.69 6.24
N ILE A 71 -2.13 0.06 6.30
CA ILE A 71 -2.09 1.53 6.34
C ILE A 71 -1.29 2.00 7.56
N LEU A 72 -1.55 1.42 8.73
CA LEU A 72 -0.82 1.77 9.95
C LEU A 72 0.65 1.38 9.86
N GLU A 73 0.97 0.18 9.36
CA GLU A 73 2.35 -0.27 9.15
C GLU A 73 3.11 0.65 8.19
N GLU A 74 2.50 1.02 7.07
CA GLU A 74 3.13 1.89 6.07
C GLU A 74 3.29 3.33 6.58
N LEU A 75 2.31 3.86 7.31
CA LEU A 75 2.47 5.13 8.01
C LEU A 75 3.65 5.07 8.99
N LEU A 76 3.77 4.02 9.80
CA LEU A 76 4.89 3.87 10.73
C LEU A 76 6.25 3.77 10.01
N ASN A 77 6.33 3.07 8.89
CA ASN A 77 7.55 2.95 8.08
C ASN A 77 7.97 4.27 7.44
N ARG A 78 7.01 5.13 7.08
CA ARG A 78 7.26 6.47 6.50
C ARG A 78 7.64 7.54 7.53
N LYS A 79 7.78 7.15 8.80
CA LYS A 79 8.20 8.04 9.89
C LYS A 79 9.69 8.36 9.74
N GLN A 80 10.01 9.40 8.97
CA GLN A 80 11.31 10.08 9.00
C GLN A 80 11.52 10.83 10.32
#